data_AF-A0AAN9D3Z1-F1
#
_entry.id   AF-A0AAN9D3Z1-F1
#
_cell.length_a   1.000
_cell.length_b   1.000
_cell.length_c   1.000
_cell.angle_alpha   90.00
_cell.angle_beta   90.00
_cell.angle_gamma   90.00
#
_symmetry.space_group_name_H-M   'P 1'
#
loop_
_entity.id
_entity.type
_entity.pdbx_description
1 polymer ?
#
loop_
_entity_poly.entity_id
_entity_poly.type
_entity_poly.pdbx_seq_one_letter_code
_entity_poly.pdbx_strand_id
1 'polypeptide(L)' 'MEKEGFMRTIDDLHKDLDVQEVCTDGHLGIKALFSTGIYKDIWVVHTVWVVHSLDIWHGSTNRSKKIVAAGQQK' A
#
# COMPACT_ATOMS: atom_id res chain seq x y z
N MET A 1 5.53 -12.22 -7.75
CA MET A 1 6.81 -11.60 -7.34
C MET A 1 6.62 -10.37 -6.47
N GLU A 2 6.09 -9.23 -6.96
CA GLU A 2 6.00 -7.99 -6.14
C GLU A 2 5.19 -8.17 -4.84
N LYS A 3 3.99 -8.76 -4.93
CA LYS A 3 3.15 -9.08 -3.77
C LYS A 3 3.82 -10.01 -2.76
N GLU A 4 4.52 -11.05 -3.23
CA GLU A 4 5.19 -12.03 -2.36
C GLU A 4 6.42 -11.44 -1.69
N GLY A 5 7.18 -10.62 -2.42
CA GLY A 5 8.31 -9.86 -1.87
C GLY A 5 7.84 -8.89 -0.80
N PHE A 6 6.76 -8.16 -1.05
CA PHE A 6 6.12 -7.29 -0.07
C PHE A 6 5.74 -8.06 1.20
N MET A 7 5.06 -9.20 1.07
CA MET A 7 4.66 -10.02 2.22
C MET A 7 5.85 -10.46 3.06
N ARG A 8 6.90 -10.99 2.42
CA ARG A 8 8.11 -11.43 3.13
C ARG A 8 8.77 -10.28 3.90
N THR A 9 8.96 -9.14 3.24
CA THR A 9 9.59 -7.98 3.86
C THR A 9 8.79 -7.47 5.06
N ILE A 10 7.47 -7.38 4.92
CA ILE A 10 6.61 -6.89 5.98
C ILE A 10 6.54 -7.87 7.15
N ASP A 11 6.43 -9.17 6.88
CA ASP A 11 6.43 -10.21 7.91
C ASP A 11 7.77 -10.24 8.67
N ASP A 12 8.88 -9.95 7.99
CA ASP A 12 10.20 -9.85 8.62
C ASP A 12 10.34 -8.57 9.44
N LEU A 13 9.96 -7.40 8.89
CA LEU A 13 10.02 -6.12 9.61
C LEU A 13 9.20 -6.14 10.90
N HIS A 14 8.05 -6.80 10.89
CA HIS A 14 7.19 -6.93 12.06
C HIS A 14 7.76 -7.75 13.22
N LYS A 15 8.77 -8.57 12.97
CA LYS A 15 9.43 -9.31 14.07
C LYS A 15 10.25 -8.37 14.95
N ASP A 16 10.78 -7.31 14.34
CA ASP A 16 11.76 -6.43 14.97
C ASP A 16 11.23 -5.00 15.20
N LEU A 17 10.22 -4.58 14.45
CA LEU A 17 9.65 -3.24 14.48
C LEU A 17 8.15 -3.26 14.73
N ASP A 18 7.73 -2.33 15.56
CA ASP A 18 6.33 -1.96 15.71
C ASP A 18 5.90 -1.07 14.54
N VAL A 19 5.56 -1.69 13.41
CA VAL A 19 5.09 -0.97 12.22
C VAL A 19 3.69 -0.46 12.51
N GLN A 20 3.47 0.85 12.33
CA GLN A 20 2.19 1.52 12.63
C GLN A 20 1.44 1.93 11.34
N GLU A 21 2.16 2.08 10.22
CA GLU A 21 1.57 2.47 8.95
C GLU A 21 2.33 1.85 7.78
N VAL A 22 1.58 1.41 6.76
CA VAL A 22 2.14 1.02 5.47
C VAL A 22 1.51 1.85 4.36
N CYS A 23 2.34 2.69 3.75
CA CYS A 23 1.96 3.58 2.65
C CYS A 23 2.38 2.97 1.30
N THR A 24 1.46 2.85 0.34
CA THR A 24 1.71 2.20 -0.96
C THR A 24 1.12 2.99 -2.13
N ASP A 25 1.70 2.85 -3.32
CA ASP A 25 1.32 3.58 -4.55
C ASP A 25 -0.01 3.13 -5.20
N GLY A 26 -0.81 2.31 -4.50
CA GLY A 26 -2.12 1.87 -4.95
C GLY A 26 -2.13 0.58 -5.76
N HIS A 27 -1.03 -0.20 -5.74
CA HIS A 27 -0.99 -1.52 -6.36
C HIS A 27 -2.11 -2.44 -5.82
N LEU A 28 -3.05 -2.85 -6.70
CA LEU A 28 -4.28 -3.56 -6.32
C LEU A 28 -4.00 -4.86 -5.55
N GLY A 29 -2.95 -5.60 -5.93
CA GLY A 29 -2.58 -6.85 -5.29
C GLY A 29 -2.06 -6.70 -3.85
N ILE A 30 -1.46 -5.54 -3.55
CA ILE A 30 -0.97 -5.22 -2.20
C ILE A 30 -2.13 -4.68 -1.36
N LYS A 31 -2.92 -3.77 -1.93
CA LYS A 31 -4.15 -3.26 -1.29
C LYS A 31 -5.09 -4.39 -0.86
N ALA A 32 -5.25 -5.41 -1.69
CA ALA A 32 -6.11 -6.56 -1.39
C ALA A 32 -5.65 -7.37 -0.16
N LEU A 33 -4.35 -7.33 0.20
CA LEU A 33 -3.83 -8.00 1.41
C LEU A 33 -4.43 -7.40 2.69
N PHE A 34 -4.65 -6.09 2.71
CA PHE A 34 -5.15 -5.34 3.86
C PHE A 34 -6.69 -5.27 3.89
N SER A 35 -7.37 -5.29 2.75
CA SER A 35 -8.84 -5.18 2.71
C SER A 35 -9.57 -6.53 2.85
N THR A 36 -9.05 -7.56 2.22
CA THR A 36 -9.71 -8.88 2.06
C THR A 36 -8.77 -10.06 2.26
N GLY A 37 -7.50 -9.80 2.56
CA GLY A 37 -6.44 -10.79 2.62
C GLY A 37 -5.94 -11.03 4.04
N ILE A 38 -4.78 -11.67 4.11
CA ILE A 38 -4.18 -12.16 5.35
C ILE A 38 -3.91 -11.07 6.40
N TYR A 39 -3.72 -9.82 5.98
CA TYR A 39 -3.39 -8.72 6.90
C TYR A 39 -4.63 -7.98 7.41
N LYS A 40 -5.82 -8.31 6.89
CA LYS A 40 -7.07 -7.67 7.30
C LYS A 40 -7.37 -7.85 8.79
N ASP A 41 -7.23 -9.06 9.30
CA ASP A 41 -7.64 -9.41 10.67
C ASP A 41 -6.42 -9.54 11.60
N ILE A 42 -5.28 -10.00 11.08
CA ILE A 42 -4.04 -10.18 11.87
C ILE A 42 -3.56 -8.84 12.47
N TRP A 43 -3.68 -7.76 11.70
CA TRP A 43 -3.21 -6.42 12.08
C TRP A 43 -4.27 -5.61 12.84
N VAL A 44 -5.40 -6.24 13.16
CA VAL A 44 -6.43 -5.74 14.07
C VAL A 44 -6.33 -6.44 15.43
N VAL A 45 -5.82 -7.68 15.45
CA VAL A 45 -5.84 -8.56 16.64
C VAL A 45 -4.52 -8.54 17.42
N HIS A 46 -3.37 -8.31 16.78
CA HIS A 46 -2.06 -8.21 17.44
C HIS A 46 -1.73 -6.77 17.87
N THR A 47 -2.50 -6.21 18.81
CA THR A 47 -2.17 -5.05 19.70
C THR A 47 -1.63 -3.76 19.04
N VAL A 48 -1.62 -3.66 17.71
CA VAL A 48 -1.07 -2.55 16.93
C VAL A 48 -1.96 -2.41 15.70
N TRP A 49 -2.66 -1.29 15.60
CA TRP A 49 -3.48 -0.96 14.43
C TRP A 49 -2.59 -0.44 13.33
N VAL A 50 -2.39 -1.21 12.27
CA VAL A 50 -1.67 -0.67 11.12
C VAL A 50 -2.61 -0.12 10.10
N VAL A 51 -2.40 1.15 9.84
CA VAL A 51 -3.10 1.87 8.80
C VAL A 51 -2.46 1.56 7.45
N HIS A 52 -3.26 1.04 6.52
CA HIS A 52 -2.87 1.02 5.11
C HIS A 52 -3.28 2.34 4.45
N SER A 53 -2.31 3.09 3.96
CA SER A 53 -2.52 4.39 3.31
C SER A 53 -2.04 4.38 1.86
N LEU A 54 -2.55 5.34 1.09
CA LEU A 54 -2.15 5.53 -0.30
C LEU A 54 -1.11 6.62 -0.39
N ASP A 55 -0.07 6.36 -1.17
CA ASP A 55 0.98 7.32 -1.48
C ASP A 55 0.41 8.47 -2.33
N ILE A 56 0.21 9.61 -1.66
CA ILE A 56 -0.32 10.84 -2.26
C ILE A 56 0.69 11.43 -3.25
N TRP A 57 1.99 11.26 -3.03
CA TRP A 57 3.02 11.78 -3.94
C TRP A 57 2.93 11.08 -5.31
N HIS A 58 2.86 9.74 -5.30
CA HIS A 58 2.63 8.96 -6.51
C HIS A 58 1.26 9.27 -7.12
N GLY A 59 0.22 9.37 -6.30
CA GLY A 59 -1.13 9.73 -6.75
C GLY A 59 -1.20 11.09 -7.46
N SER A 60 -0.56 12.12 -6.90
CA SER A 60 -0.48 13.47 -7.46
C SER A 60 0.28 13.49 -8.78
N THR A 61 1.44 12.83 -8.83
CA THR A 61 2.27 12.75 -10.03
C THR A 61 1.53 12.07 -11.18
N ASN A 62 0.86 10.95 -10.91
CA ASN A 62 0.07 10.24 -11.93
C ASN A 62 -1.13 11.05 -12.42
N ARG A 63 -1.80 11.81 -11.54
CA ARG A 63 -2.90 12.71 -11.94
C ARG A 63 -2.40 13.84 -12.83
N SER A 64 -1.29 14.49 -12.46
CA SER A 64 -0.69 15.56 -13.25
C SER A 64 -0.36 15.11 -14.68
N LYS A 65 0.23 13.92 -14.85
CA LYS A 65 0.48 13.34 -16.18
C LYS A 65 -0.80 13.16 -17.00
N LYS A 66 -1.89 12.68 -16.39
CA LYS A 66 -3.17 12.48 -17.05
C LYS A 66 -3.83 13.80 -17.48
N ILE A 67 -3.73 14.84 -16.65
CA ILE A 67 -4.23 16.18 -16.98
C ILE A 67 -3.49 16.74 -18.20
N VAL A 68 -2.15 16.64 -18.22
CA VAL A 68 -1.35 17.06 -19.37
C VAL A 68 -1.73 16.30 -20.64
N ALA A 69 -1.86 14.98 -20.56
CA ALA A 69 -2.26 14.16 -21.71
C ALA A 69 -3.66 14.54 -22.24
N ALA A 70 -4.63 14.77 -21.35
CA ALA A 70 -5.97 15.21 -21.75
C ALA A 70 -5.95 16.58 -22.45
N GLY A 71 -5.08 17.49 -22.02
CA GLY A 71 -4.90 18.80 -22.69
C GLY A 71 -4.22 18.73 -24.06
N GLN A 72 -3.55 17.62 -24.37
CA GLN A 72 -2.86 17.37 -25.65
C GLN A 72 -3.74 16.64 -26.68
N GLN A 73 -4.87 16.05 -26.26
CA GLN A 73 -5.86 15.48 -27.16
C GLN A 73 -6.69 16.61 -27.78
N LYS A 74 -6.11 17.27 -28.80
CA LYS A 74 -6.80 18.20 -29.71
C LYS A 74 -7.14 17.52 -31.02
#